data_AF-A0A091C9H5-F1
#
_entry.id   AF-A0A091C9H5-F1
#
_cell.length_a   1.000
_cell.length_b   1.000
_cell.length_c   1.000
_cell.angle_alpha   90.00
_cell.angle_beta   90.00
_cell.angle_gamma   90.00
#
_symmetry.space_group_name_H-M   'P 1'
#
loop_
_entity.id
_entity.type
_entity.pdbx_description
1 polymer ?
#
loop_
_entity_poly.entity_id
_entity_poly.type
_entity_poly.pdbx_seq_one_letter_code
_entity_poly.pdbx_strand_id
1 'polypeptide(L)' 'MAIGGTGDTLAGIITGFLAQFTSSVDVISAAVYLHSYIADQIYDNNYIVLPTKISQALPYWMKQFEN' A
#
# COMPACT_ATOMS: atom_id res chain seq x y z
N MET A 1 1.12 5.87 10.88
CA MET A 1 0.20 4.74 10.56
C MET A 1 -0.53 4.12 11.77
N ALA A 2 -0.24 4.47 13.03
CA ALA A 2 -0.87 3.81 14.18
C ALA A 2 -2.32 4.27 14.46
N ILE A 3 -3.23 4.05 13.50
CA ILE A 3 -4.66 4.35 13.60
C ILE A 3 -5.51 3.21 13.00
N GLY A 4 -6.76 3.11 13.46
CA GLY A 4 -7.72 2.12 12.95
C GLY A 4 -7.93 2.21 11.43
N GLY A 5 -8.10 1.05 10.79
CA GLY A 5 -8.24 0.93 9.33
C GLY A 5 -6.93 0.65 8.58
N THR A 6 -5.76 0.88 9.20
CA THR A 6 -4.46 0.65 8.53
C THR A 6 -4.27 -0.83 8.14
N GLY A 7 -4.60 -1.75 9.05
CA GLY A 7 -4.54 -3.19 8.77
C GLY A 7 -5.54 -3.63 7.69
N ASP A 8 -6.74 -3.04 7.68
CA ASP A 8 -7.78 -3.35 6.68
C ASP A 8 -7.32 -2.91 5.27
N THR A 9 -6.71 -1.74 5.17
CA THR A 9 -6.09 -1.27 3.92
C THR A 9 -4.97 -2.21 3.47
N LEU A 10 -4.08 -2.64 4.37
CA LEU A 10 -3.02 -3.59 4.04
C LEU A 10 -3.59 -4.94 3.54
N ALA A 11 -4.60 -5.48 4.21
CA ALA A 11 -5.25 -6.73 3.81
C ALA A 11 -5.85 -6.63 2.40
N GLY A 12 -6.48 -5.49 2.07
CA GLY A 12 -6.99 -5.21 0.73
C GLY A 12 -5.89 -5.14 -0.33
N ILE A 13 -4.76 -4.48 -0.03
CA ILE A 13 -3.62 -4.37 -0.96
C ILE A 13 -3.02 -5.75 -1.24
N ILE A 14 -2.76 -6.57 -0.19
CA ILE A 14 -2.23 -7.93 -0.35
C ILE A 14 -3.18 -8.76 -1.22
N THR A 15 -4.49 -8.69 -0.96
CA THR A 15 -5.50 -9.42 -1.74
C THR A 15 -5.49 -8.98 -3.21
N GLY A 16 -5.44 -7.67 -3.48
CA GLY A 16 -5.37 -7.14 -4.83
C GLY A 16 -4.10 -7.53 -5.58
N PHE A 17 -2.96 -7.59 -4.88
CA PHE A 17 -1.69 -8.04 -5.45
C PHE A 17 -1.71 -9.53 -5.80
N LEU A 18 -2.17 -10.39 -4.89
CA LEU A 18 -2.32 -11.83 -5.14
C LEU A 18 -3.35 -12.16 -6.24
N ALA A 19 -4.32 -11.26 -6.47
CA ALA A 19 -5.30 -11.42 -7.55
C ALA A 19 -4.75 -11.06 -8.94
N GLN A 20 -3.67 -10.28 -9.02
CA GLN A 20 -3.12 -9.76 -10.28
C GLN A 20 -1.77 -10.38 -10.67
N PHE A 21 -0.94 -10.72 -9.68
CA PHE A 21 0.40 -11.24 -9.88
C PHE A 21 0.50 -12.72 -9.48
N THR A 22 1.56 -13.39 -9.94
CA THR A 22 1.78 -14.80 -9.60
C THR A 22 2.04 -14.94 -8.10
N SER A 23 1.15 -15.64 -7.39
CA SER A 23 1.23 -15.83 -5.94
C SER A 23 2.60 -16.34 -5.48
N SER A 24 3.31 -15.49 -4.75
CA SER A 24 4.60 -15.80 -4.13
C SER A 24 4.80 -14.96 -2.88
N VAL A 25 5.80 -15.31 -2.07
CA VAL A 25 6.22 -14.48 -0.94
C VAL A 25 6.63 -13.08 -1.42
N ASP A 26 7.27 -12.98 -2.59
CA ASP A 26 7.71 -11.70 -3.15
C ASP A 26 6.53 -10.78 -3.49
N VAL A 27 5.40 -11.32 -3.97
CA VAL A 27 4.18 -10.52 -4.23
C VAL A 27 3.59 -9.97 -2.93
N ILE A 28 3.60 -10.77 -1.86
CA ILE A 28 3.15 -10.33 -0.54
C ILE A 28 4.11 -9.27 0.02
N SER A 29 5.41 -9.49 -0.10
CA SER A 29 6.45 -8.54 0.30
C SER A 29 6.33 -7.21 -0.46
N ALA A 30 6.05 -7.25 -1.77
CA ALA A 30 5.82 -6.06 -2.59
C ALA A 30 4.57 -5.29 -2.14
N ALA A 31 3.47 -5.98 -1.82
CA ALA A 31 2.26 -5.36 -1.28
C ALA A 31 2.51 -4.67 0.08
N VAL A 32 3.18 -5.35 1.00
CA VAL A 32 3.54 -4.82 2.33
C VAL A 32 4.49 -3.63 2.22
N TYR A 33 5.48 -3.74 1.33
CA TYR A 33 6.43 -2.66 1.05
C TYR A 33 5.70 -1.45 0.49
N LEU A 34 4.89 -1.62 -0.57
CA LEU A 34 4.19 -0.51 -1.21
C LEU A 34 3.24 0.21 -0.25
N HIS A 35 2.49 -0.54 0.58
CA HIS A 35 1.63 0.06 1.62
C HIS A 35 2.42 1.01 2.53
N SER A 36 3.54 0.55 3.07
CA SER A 36 4.35 1.34 4.02
C SER A 36 5.07 2.48 3.31
N TYR A 37 5.60 2.23 2.11
CA TYR A 37 6.25 3.24 1.28
C TYR A 37 5.29 4.42 1.01
N ILE A 38 4.07 4.15 0.54
CA ILE A 38 3.06 5.19 0.30
C ILE A 38 2.73 5.96 1.59
N ALA A 39 2.64 5.25 2.72
CA ALA A 39 2.36 5.89 4.00
C ALA A 39 3.47 6.85 4.43
N ASP A 40 4.74 6.50 4.21
CA ASP A 40 5.89 7.36 4.48
C ASP A 40 5.84 8.63 3.62
N GLN A 41 5.52 8.50 2.32
CA GLN A 41 5.37 9.66 1.43
C GLN A 41 4.23 10.61 1.85
N ILE A 42 3.14 10.07 2.41
CA ILE A 42 2.03 10.88 2.92
C ILE A 42 2.41 11.54 4.25
N TYR A 43 3.16 10.83 5.10
CA TYR A 43 3.55 11.29 6.45
C TYR A 43 4.36 12.58 6.42
N ASP A 44 5.20 12.78 5.39
CA ASP A 44 6.00 13.99 5.20
C ASP A 44 5.20 15.30 5.31
N ASN A 45 3.92 15.27 4.91
CA ASN A 45 3.03 16.43 4.96
C ASN A 45 1.80 16.22 5.88
N ASN A 46 1.69 15.07 6.56
CA ASN A 46 0.52 14.72 7.36
C ASN A 46 0.95 14.02 8.66
N TYR A 47 0.68 14.63 9.81
CA TYR A 47 0.96 14.01 11.11
C TYR A 47 0.27 12.64 11.29
N ILE A 48 -0.92 12.48 10.70
CA ILE A 48 -1.65 11.21 10.64
C ILE A 48 -1.86 10.80 9.18
N VAL A 49 -1.49 9.57 8.86
CA VAL A 49 -1.77 8.93 7.56
C VAL A 49 -3.11 8.22 7.64
N LEU A 50 -4.14 8.79 7.00
CA LEU A 50 -5.45 8.14 6.86
C LEU A 50 -5.33 6.91 5.93
N PRO A 51 -5.84 5.72 6.31
CA PRO A 51 -5.68 4.50 5.51
C PRO A 51 -6.26 4.63 4.08
N THR A 52 -7.38 5.35 3.94
CA THR A 52 -7.98 5.60 2.62
C THR A 52 -7.11 6.44 1.70
N LYS A 53 -6.24 7.33 2.23
CA LYS A 53 -5.27 8.07 1.40
C LYS A 53 -4.22 7.14 0.79
N ILE A 54 -3.83 6.07 1.50
CA ILE A 54 -2.93 5.04 0.96
C ILE A 54 -3.61 4.36 -0.24
N SER A 55 -4.85 3.91 -0.07
CA SER A 55 -5.62 3.28 -1.15
C SER A 55 -5.78 4.20 -2.39
N GLN A 56 -6.02 5.50 -2.18
CA GLN A 56 -6.16 6.48 -3.26
C GLN A 56 -4.85 6.69 -4.05
N ALA A 57 -3.70 6.55 -3.40
CA ALA A 57 -2.40 6.77 -4.03
C ALA A 57 -1.84 5.54 -4.77
N LEU A 58 -2.44 4.35 -4.59
CA LEU A 58 -1.96 3.09 -5.18
C LEU A 58 -1.76 3.16 -6.71
N PRO A 59 -2.73 3.62 -7.53
CA PRO A 59 -2.56 3.59 -8.99
C PRO A 59 -1.39 4.43 -9.47
N TYR A 60 -1.17 5.58 -8.83
CA TYR A 60 -0.03 6.46 -9.14
C TYR A 60 1.29 5.75 -8.88
N TRP A 61 1.48 5.20 -7.68
CA TRP A 61 2.74 4.57 -7.30
C TRP A 61 2.99 3.24 -8.01
N MET A 62 1.95 2.43 -8.23
CA MET A 62 2.04 1.24 -9.07
C MET A 62 2.54 1.60 -10.47
N LYS A 63 2.05 2.70 -11.06
CA LYS A 63 2.52 3.18 -12.35
C LYS A 63 3.96 3.67 -12.33
N GLN A 64 4.43 4.29 -11.25
CA GLN A 64 5.83 4.72 -11.12
C GLN A 64 6.82 3.54 -11.02
N PHE A 65 6.37 2.39 -10.52
CA PHE A 65 7.19 1.18 -10.41
C PHE A 65 7.00 0.21 -11.58
N GLU A 66 6.03 0.45 -12.46
CA GLU A 66 5.82 -0.30 -13.69
C GLU A 66 6.87 0.14 -14.73
N ASN A 67 7.92 -0.67 -14.89
CA ASN A 67 8.91 -0.52 -15.97
C ASN A 67 8.35 -1.04 -17.30
#